data_AF-A0A258LBB3-F1
#
_entry.id   AF-A0A258LBB3-F1
#
_cell.length_a   1.000
_cell.length_b   1.000
_cell.length_c   1.000
_cell.angle_alpha   90.00
_cell.angle_beta   90.00
_cell.angle_gamma   90.00
#
_symmetry.space_group_name_H-M   'P 1'
#
loop_
_entity.id
_entity.type
_entity.pdbx_description
1 polymer ?
#
loop_
_entity_poly.entity_id
_entity_poly.type
_entity_poly.pdbx_seq_one_letter_code
_entity_poly.pdbx_strand_id
1 'polypeptide(L)'
;MNTTTGNATQTAPETISWLEAGKTKTANWHSENETPAPKRVQIADDTIKADVAHKLFCEGTALLWRGDFQNAKLLMQAITRRIDRPGKKPKKAADNITDAFHQHRQAQSHKARILGMLLIEISLGYHVNLRRAPDVKAACEHAYGKTATFMPKPIVGDNG
;
A
#
# COMPACT_ATOMS: atom_id res chain seq x y z
N MET A 1 -41.54 -16.10 -1.06
CA MET A 1 -40.80 -15.14 -0.21
C MET A 1 -39.37 -15.66 -0.17
N ASN A 2 -38.51 -15.13 -1.03
CA ASN A 2 -37.20 -15.71 -1.30
C ASN A 2 -36.18 -14.63 -0.92
N THR A 3 -35.46 -14.88 0.17
CA THR A 3 -34.47 -13.99 0.76
C THR A 3 -33.22 -13.93 -0.12
N THR A 4 -32.93 -12.75 -0.66
CA THR A 4 -31.68 -12.40 -1.35
C THR A 4 -30.53 -12.40 -0.34
N THR A 5 -29.59 -13.35 -0.47
CA THR A 5 -28.31 -13.36 0.26
C THR A 5 -27.24 -12.73 -0.63
N GLY A 6 -26.46 -11.80 -0.05
CA GLY A 6 -25.58 -10.87 -0.76
C GLY A 6 -24.43 -11.48 -1.54
N ASN A 7 -24.10 -10.84 -2.66
CA ASN A 7 -22.91 -11.10 -3.47
C ASN A 7 -21.65 -10.64 -2.73
N ALA A 8 -20.91 -11.57 -2.15
CA ALA A 8 -19.49 -11.38 -1.88
C ALA A 8 -18.73 -11.56 -3.19
N THR A 9 -18.31 -10.45 -3.81
CA THR A 9 -17.45 -10.47 -4.99
C THR A 9 -16.09 -11.07 -4.60
N GLN A 10 -15.83 -12.31 -5.03
CA GLN A 10 -14.49 -12.90 -5.05
C GLN A 10 -13.64 -12.14 -6.07
N THR A 11 -12.88 -11.15 -5.61
CA THR A 11 -11.85 -10.49 -6.43
C THR A 11 -10.67 -11.45 -6.57
N ALA A 12 -10.31 -11.82 -7.80
CA ALA A 12 -9.11 -12.61 -8.07
C ALA A 12 -7.88 -11.96 -7.40
N PRO A 13 -6.87 -12.73 -6.95
CA PRO A 13 -5.72 -12.17 -6.26
C PRO A 13 -4.96 -11.24 -7.21
N GLU A 14 -5.18 -9.93 -7.06
CA GLU A 14 -4.37 -8.94 -7.75
C GLU A 14 -2.91 -9.20 -7.37
N THR A 15 -2.01 -9.19 -8.35
CA THR A 15 -0.61 -9.53 -8.15
C THR A 15 0.23 -8.36 -8.66
N ILE A 16 1.27 -8.00 -7.92
CA ILE A 16 2.28 -7.04 -8.37
C ILE A 16 3.55 -7.77 -8.80
N SER A 17 4.31 -7.18 -9.73
CA SER A 17 5.60 -7.70 -10.18
C SER A 17 6.67 -6.62 -10.13
N TRP A 18 7.90 -7.02 -9.83
CA TRP A 18 9.06 -6.13 -9.80
C TRP A 18 10.33 -6.88 -10.18
N LEU A 19 11.39 -6.14 -10.51
CA LEU A 19 12.71 -6.69 -10.82
C LEU A 19 13.61 -6.61 -9.57
N GLU A 20 14.17 -7.74 -9.15
CA GLU A 20 15.09 -7.86 -8.01
C GLU A 20 16.29 -8.71 -8.41
N ALA A 21 17.51 -8.17 -8.29
CA ALA A 21 18.75 -8.89 -8.64
C ALA A 21 18.70 -9.59 -10.03
N GLY A 22 18.11 -8.92 -11.02
CA GLY A 22 17.96 -9.44 -12.39
C GLY A 22 16.86 -10.49 -12.56
N LYS A 23 16.07 -10.79 -11.53
CA LYS A 23 14.95 -11.73 -11.57
C LYS A 23 13.62 -11.00 -11.37
N THR A 24 12.64 -11.32 -12.21
CA THR A 24 11.27 -10.84 -11.99
C THR A 24 10.66 -11.63 -10.85
N LYS A 25 10.21 -10.93 -9.81
CA LYS A 25 9.48 -11.50 -8.67
C LYS A 25 8.05 -10.99 -8.69
N THR A 26 7.16 -11.76 -8.09
CA THR A 26 5.74 -11.44 -7.96
C THR A 26 5.27 -11.66 -6.52
N ALA A 27 4.26 -10.90 -6.12
CA ALA A 27 3.59 -11.08 -4.83
C ALA A 27 2.13 -10.68 -4.92
N ASN A 28 1.30 -11.27 -4.07
CA ASN A 28 -0.10 -10.89 -3.94
C ASN A 28 -0.19 -9.45 -3.45
N TRP A 29 -1.02 -8.67 -4.15
CA TRP A 29 -1.38 -7.32 -3.76
C TRP A 29 -2.40 -7.37 -2.63
N HIS A 30 -2.19 -6.51 -1.63
CA HIS A 30 -3.16 -6.28 -0.58
C HIS A 30 -3.18 -4.79 -0.25
N SER A 31 -4.37 -4.20 -0.27
CA SER A 31 -4.58 -2.81 0.13
C SER A 31 -5.79 -2.73 1.06
N GLU A 32 -5.62 -2.03 2.18
CA GLU A 32 -6.69 -1.80 3.15
C GLU A 32 -7.73 -0.77 2.65
N ASN A 33 -7.34 0.10 1.71
CA ASN A 33 -8.21 1.13 1.15
C ASN A 33 -8.80 0.73 -0.22
N GLU A 34 -8.84 -0.57 -0.54
CA GLU A 34 -9.35 -1.10 -1.82
C GLU A 34 -8.67 -0.44 -3.04
N THR A 35 -7.44 0.05 -2.88
CA THR A 35 -6.73 0.68 -3.99
C THR A 35 -6.24 -0.39 -4.96
N PRO A 36 -6.39 -0.18 -6.27
CA PRO A 36 -5.94 -1.16 -7.26
C PRO A 36 -4.43 -1.34 -7.20
N ALA A 37 -3.96 -2.52 -7.60
CA ALA A 37 -2.54 -2.83 -7.69
C ALA A 37 -1.78 -1.79 -8.53
N PRO A 38 -0.62 -1.28 -8.06
CA PRO A 38 0.18 -0.35 -8.82
C PRO A 38 0.73 -1.00 -10.09
N LYS A 39 0.66 -0.28 -11.21
CA LYS A 39 1.12 -0.77 -12.52
C LYS A 39 2.65 -0.93 -12.58
N ARG A 40 3.38 -0.20 -11.74
CA ARG A 40 4.85 -0.18 -11.70
C ARG A 40 5.30 -0.27 -10.26
N VAL A 41 6.19 -1.22 -10.00
CA VAL A 41 6.84 -1.39 -8.70
C VAL A 41 8.35 -1.38 -8.91
N GLN A 42 9.05 -0.57 -8.12
CA GLN A 42 10.51 -0.47 -8.12
C GLN A 42 11.04 -0.71 -6.71
N ILE A 43 12.20 -1.35 -6.60
CA ILE A 43 12.88 -1.49 -5.31
C ILE A 43 13.52 -0.16 -4.91
N ALA A 44 13.34 0.21 -3.65
CA ALA A 44 14.08 1.30 -3.03
C ALA A 44 14.58 0.92 -1.65
N ASP A 45 15.62 1.62 -1.19
CA ASP A 45 16.25 1.47 0.11
C ASP A 45 16.54 2.85 0.72
N ASP A 46 17.36 2.86 1.76
CA ASP A 46 17.72 4.04 2.54
C ASP A 46 18.45 5.14 1.73
N THR A 47 18.86 4.86 0.48
CA THR A 47 19.53 5.81 -0.40
C THR A 47 18.55 6.75 -1.12
N ILE A 48 17.25 6.40 -1.20
CA ILE A 48 16.29 7.22 -1.92
C ILE A 48 15.94 8.48 -1.14
N LYS A 49 15.96 9.63 -1.83
CA LYS A 49 15.54 10.91 -1.24
C LYS A 49 14.03 11.05 -1.26
N ALA A 50 13.47 11.68 -0.23
CA ALA A 50 12.03 11.93 -0.13
C ALA A 50 11.43 12.70 -1.31
N ASP A 51 12.19 13.62 -1.93
CA ASP A 51 11.76 14.32 -3.15
C ASP A 51 11.56 13.37 -4.34
N VAL A 52 12.49 12.44 -4.52
CA VAL A 52 12.48 11.47 -5.62
C VAL A 52 11.35 10.47 -5.40
N ALA A 53 11.23 9.93 -4.18
CA ALA A 53 10.14 9.03 -3.82
C ALA A 53 8.76 9.68 -4.01
N HIS A 54 8.58 10.92 -3.56
CA HIS A 54 7.33 11.66 -3.75
C HIS A 54 6.99 11.85 -5.23
N LYS A 55 7.97 12.20 -6.06
CA LYS A 55 7.77 12.32 -7.51
C LYS A 55 7.34 10.99 -8.14
N LEU A 56 8.00 9.89 -7.79
CA LEU A 56 7.65 8.55 -8.26
C LEU A 56 6.23 8.15 -7.86
N PHE A 57 5.82 8.46 -6.63
CA PHE A 57 4.47 8.20 -6.15
C PHE A 57 3.42 9.02 -6.91
N CYS A 58 3.70 10.29 -7.19
CA CYS A 58 2.84 11.13 -8.05
C CYS A 58 2.72 10.58 -9.47
N GLU A 59 3.79 10.00 -10.01
CA GLU A 59 3.80 9.34 -11.33
C GLU A 59 3.11 7.96 -11.31
N GLY A 60 2.72 7.46 -10.13
CA GLY A 60 2.06 6.16 -9.96
C GLY A 60 3.02 4.97 -9.93
N THR A 61 4.29 5.20 -9.62
CA THR A 61 5.27 4.15 -9.36
C THR A 61 5.31 3.86 -7.86
N ALA A 62 4.99 2.63 -7.48
CA ALA A 62 5.14 2.18 -6.11
C ALA A 62 6.59 1.76 -5.82
N LEU A 63 7.02 1.97 -4.59
CA LEU A 63 8.33 1.59 -4.10
C LEU A 63 8.22 0.43 -3.14
N LEU A 64 8.81 -0.71 -3.49
CA LEU A 64 9.01 -1.83 -2.59
C LEU A 64 10.24 -1.58 -1.74
N TRP A 65 10.04 -1.40 -0.43
CA TRP A 65 11.12 -1.06 0.48
C TRP A 65 11.98 -2.27 0.85
N ARG A 66 13.30 -2.11 0.71
CA ARG A 66 14.33 -3.11 1.06
C ARG A 66 15.41 -2.58 2.01
N GLY A 67 15.25 -1.33 2.46
CA GLY A 67 16.14 -0.73 3.46
C GLY A 67 15.71 -1.05 4.89
N ASP A 68 16.01 -0.13 5.79
CA ASP A 68 15.62 -0.25 7.19
C ASP A 68 14.17 0.18 7.44
N PHE A 69 13.46 -0.53 8.33
CA PHE A 69 12.07 -0.22 8.64
C PHE A 69 11.88 1.18 9.25
N GLN A 70 12.80 1.63 10.11
CA GLN A 70 12.71 2.96 10.71
C GLN A 70 12.92 4.04 9.65
N ASN A 71 13.80 3.81 8.68
CA ASN A 71 14.00 4.74 7.58
C ASN A 71 12.80 4.79 6.64
N ALA A 72 12.09 3.68 6.41
CA ALA A 72 10.80 3.70 5.72
C ALA A 72 9.79 4.60 6.43
N LYS A 73 9.69 4.50 7.77
CA LYS A 73 8.82 5.38 8.58
C LYS A 73 9.23 6.84 8.46
N LEU A 74 10.53 7.14 8.54
CA LEU A 74 11.04 8.51 8.39
C LEU A 74 10.75 9.07 6.99
N LEU A 75 10.90 8.26 5.94
CA LEU A 75 10.53 8.62 4.57
C LEU A 75 9.03 8.95 4.48
N MET A 76 8.17 8.08 5.02
CA MET A 76 6.72 8.28 5.03
C MET A 76 6.32 9.57 5.77
N GLN A 77 6.97 9.87 6.89
CA GLN A 77 6.77 11.13 7.63
C GLN A 77 7.25 12.35 6.82
N ALA A 78 8.41 12.25 6.17
CA ALA A 78 8.95 13.32 5.34
C ALA A 78 8.02 13.64 4.16
N ILE A 79 7.45 12.61 3.53
CA ILE A 79 6.47 12.76 2.44
C ILE A 79 5.16 13.35 2.96
N THR A 80 4.67 12.87 4.11
CA THR A 80 3.47 13.43 4.76
C THR A 80 3.58 14.94 4.96
N ARG A 81 4.70 15.40 5.55
CA ARG A 81 4.98 16.83 5.76
C ARG A 81 5.04 17.63 4.47
N ARG A 82 5.42 17.00 3.35
CA ARG A 82 5.49 17.65 2.03
C ARG A 82 4.10 17.80 1.42
N ILE A 83 3.24 16.79 1.54
CA ILE A 83 1.84 16.85 1.07
C ILE A 83 1.05 17.89 1.87
N ASP A 84 1.26 17.92 3.19
CA ASP A 84 0.56 18.84 4.08
C ASP A 84 1.09 20.29 3.99
N ARG A 85 2.24 20.51 3.35
CA ARG A 85 2.84 21.84 3.23
C ARG A 85 1.94 22.72 2.34
N PRO A 86 1.47 23.88 2.83
CA PRO A 86 0.74 24.81 1.99
C PRO A 86 1.64 25.26 0.83
N GLY A 87 1.13 25.16 -0.40
CA GLY A 87 1.86 25.60 -1.59
C GLY A 87 2.14 27.11 -1.53
N LYS A 88 3.03 27.60 -2.42
CA LYS A 88 3.32 29.03 -2.55
C LYS A 88 2.10 29.89 -2.89
N LYS A 89 1.02 29.28 -3.39
CA LYS A 89 -0.26 29.95 -3.65
C LYS A 89 -1.21 29.64 -2.49
N PRO A 90 -1.84 30.66 -1.88
CA PRO A 90 -2.84 30.43 -0.85
C PRO A 90 -3.98 29.60 -1.43
N LYS A 91 -4.35 28.50 -0.75
CA LYS A 91 -5.58 27.77 -1.09
C LYS A 91 -6.74 28.74 -0.85
N LYS A 92 -7.65 28.87 -1.83
CA LYS A 92 -8.91 29.60 -1.64
C LYS A 92 -9.59 29.03 -0.40
N ALA A 93 -9.99 29.90 0.52
CA ALA A 93 -10.83 29.50 1.63
C ALA A 93 -12.12 28.89 1.08
N ALA A 94 -12.64 27.85 1.72
CA ALA A 94 -13.94 27.31 1.35
C ALA A 94 -15.03 28.34 1.65
N ASP A 95 -15.93 28.55 0.70
CA ASP A 95 -17.00 29.54 0.82
C ASP A 95 -18.12 29.08 1.80
N ASN A 96 -18.20 27.77 2.08
CA ASN A 96 -19.15 27.17 3.02
C ASN A 96 -18.62 25.86 3.64
N ILE A 97 -19.33 25.33 4.65
CA ILE A 97 -18.96 24.11 5.40
C ILE A 97 -18.90 22.87 4.50
N THR A 98 -19.80 22.75 3.51
CA THR A 98 -19.83 21.62 2.57
C THR A 98 -18.59 21.59 1.70
N ASP A 99 -18.17 22.76 1.19
CA ASP A 99 -16.96 22.90 0.40
C ASP A 99 -15.71 22.63 1.24
N ALA A 100 -15.70 23.05 2.51
CA ALA A 100 -14.61 22.73 3.45
C ALA A 100 -14.51 21.21 3.67
N PHE A 101 -15.65 20.52 3.83
CA PHE A 101 -15.70 19.07 3.99
C PHE A 101 -15.23 18.34 2.73
N HIS A 102 -15.69 18.76 1.55
CA HIS A 102 -15.26 18.18 0.27
C HIS A 102 -13.76 18.37 0.05
N GLN A 103 -13.22 19.56 0.30
CA GLN A 103 -11.78 19.84 0.19
C GLN A 103 -10.97 18.99 1.17
N HIS A 104 -11.44 18.83 2.41
CA HIS A 104 -10.79 17.98 3.40
C HIS A 104 -10.76 16.51 2.96
N ARG A 105 -11.90 15.96 2.54
CA ARG A 105 -11.99 14.56 2.06
C ARG A 105 -11.12 14.33 0.83
N GLN A 106 -11.07 15.28 -0.10
CA GLN A 106 -10.21 15.21 -1.28
C GLN A 106 -8.72 15.21 -0.90
N ALA A 107 -8.31 16.08 0.04
CA ALA A 107 -6.94 16.12 0.54
C ALA A 107 -6.53 14.81 1.23
N GLN A 108 -7.40 14.25 2.07
CA GLN A 108 -7.15 12.97 2.74
C GLN A 108 -7.06 11.80 1.75
N SER A 109 -7.96 11.74 0.77
CA SER A 109 -7.93 10.72 -0.27
C SER A 109 -6.65 10.80 -1.12
N HIS A 110 -6.25 12.01 -1.50
CA HIS A 110 -5.00 12.23 -2.23
C HIS A 110 -3.77 11.80 -1.42
N LYS A 111 -3.73 12.18 -0.14
CA LYS A 111 -2.66 11.78 0.79
C LYS A 111 -2.58 10.27 0.95
N ALA A 112 -3.70 9.60 1.19
CA ALA A 112 -3.77 8.15 1.31
C ALA A 112 -3.28 7.45 0.03
N ARG A 113 -3.66 7.96 -1.14
CA ARG A 113 -3.18 7.44 -2.43
C ARG A 113 -1.67 7.52 -2.58
N ILE A 114 -1.05 8.66 -2.22
CA ILE A 114 0.40 8.84 -2.33
C ILE A 114 1.13 7.94 -1.31
N LEU A 115 0.69 7.93 -0.06
CA LEU A 115 1.34 7.17 1.00
C LEU A 115 1.21 5.65 0.78
N GLY A 116 0.12 5.19 0.17
CA GLY A 116 -0.08 3.80 -0.22
C GLY A 116 0.86 3.29 -1.32
N MET A 117 1.70 4.14 -1.91
CA MET A 117 2.72 3.73 -2.90
C MET A 117 4.02 3.24 -2.25
N LEU A 118 4.20 3.41 -0.94
CA LEU A 118 5.32 2.79 -0.22
C LEU A 118 4.90 1.41 0.27
N LEU A 119 5.51 0.36 -0.30
CA LEU A 119 5.14 -1.03 -0.07
C LEU A 119 6.17 -1.73 0.82
N ILE A 120 5.69 -2.60 1.69
CA ILE A 120 6.50 -3.50 2.49
C ILE A 120 6.01 -4.92 2.24
N GLU A 121 6.94 -5.82 1.94
CA GLU A 121 6.62 -7.24 1.78
C GLU A 121 6.42 -7.90 3.15
N ILE A 122 5.29 -8.60 3.30
CA ILE A 122 4.98 -9.41 4.46
C ILE A 122 5.11 -10.87 4.05
N SER A 123 6.00 -11.59 4.75
CA SER A 123 6.23 -13.02 4.55
C SER A 123 5.18 -13.86 5.27
N LEU A 124 5.13 -15.15 4.92
CA LEU A 124 4.35 -16.15 5.64
C LEU A 124 4.58 -16.04 7.15
N GLY A 125 3.51 -16.12 7.94
CA GLY A 125 3.60 -15.89 9.38
C GLY A 125 3.41 -14.42 9.81
N TYR A 126 3.09 -13.52 8.87
CA TYR A 126 3.04 -12.06 9.06
C TYR A 126 4.38 -11.46 9.53
N HIS A 127 5.48 -11.94 8.95
CA HIS A 127 6.82 -11.45 9.27
C HIS A 127 7.27 -10.39 8.26
N VAL A 128 7.79 -9.27 8.77
CA VAL A 128 8.42 -8.24 7.94
C VAL A 128 9.93 -8.46 7.97
N ASN A 129 10.50 -8.89 6.84
CA ASN A 129 11.92 -9.18 6.70
C ASN A 129 12.76 -7.90 6.46
N LEU A 130 12.55 -6.88 7.29
CA LEU A 130 13.34 -5.65 7.28
C LEU A 130 14.08 -5.48 8.59
N ARG A 131 15.25 -4.84 8.52
CA ARG A 131 16.04 -4.52 9.71
C ARG A 131 15.22 -3.59 10.63
N ARG A 132 15.23 -3.88 11.95
CA ARG A 132 14.50 -3.13 12.99
C ARG A 132 12.97 -3.05 12.77
N ALA A 133 12.41 -3.98 12.01
CA ALA A 133 10.96 -4.13 11.94
C ALA A 133 10.42 -4.62 13.29
N PRO A 134 9.31 -4.04 13.80
CA PRO A 134 8.63 -4.56 14.97
C PRO A 134 7.97 -5.92 14.65
N ASP A 135 7.66 -6.69 15.68
CA ASP A 135 6.79 -7.86 15.51
C ASP A 135 5.36 -7.38 15.24
N VAL A 136 4.88 -7.61 14.02
CA VAL A 136 3.53 -7.24 13.57
C VAL A 136 2.56 -8.41 13.58
N LYS A 137 3.04 -9.62 13.95
CA LYS A 137 2.26 -10.86 13.82
C LYS A 137 0.93 -10.79 14.56
N ALA A 138 0.94 -10.41 15.84
CA ALA A 138 -0.28 -10.36 16.65
C ALA A 138 -1.31 -9.36 16.09
N ALA A 139 -0.86 -8.20 15.61
CA ALA A 139 -1.72 -7.20 14.99
C ALA A 139 -2.32 -7.71 13.66
N CYS A 140 -1.49 -8.35 12.82
CA CYS A 140 -1.95 -8.92 11.57
C CYS A 140 -2.87 -10.13 11.76
N GLU A 141 -2.64 -10.99 12.76
CA GLU A 141 -3.55 -12.09 13.10
C GLU A 141 -4.91 -11.57 13.59
N HIS A 142 -4.91 -10.46 14.33
CA HIS A 142 -6.16 -9.83 14.77
C HIS A 142 -6.94 -9.21 13.59
N ALA A 143 -6.25 -8.53 12.68
CA ALA A 143 -6.89 -7.84 11.55
C ALA A 143 -7.30 -8.79 10.41
N TYR A 144 -6.46 -9.77 10.08
CA TYR A 144 -6.58 -10.60 8.88
C TYR A 144 -6.79 -12.09 9.18
N GLY A 145 -6.84 -12.49 10.45
CA GLY A 145 -6.98 -13.88 10.87
C GLY A 145 -5.66 -14.66 10.83
N LYS A 146 -5.66 -15.89 11.37
CA LYS A 146 -4.46 -16.73 11.46
C LYS A 146 -3.93 -17.08 10.07
N THR A 147 -2.62 -17.09 9.92
CA THR A 147 -1.89 -17.30 8.65
C THR A 147 -2.21 -18.61 7.94
N ALA A 148 -2.82 -19.58 8.64
CA ALA A 148 -3.29 -20.84 8.06
C ALA A 148 -4.41 -20.66 7.01
N THR A 149 -5.11 -19.52 6.99
CA THR A 149 -6.17 -19.25 6.01
C THR A 149 -5.62 -18.71 4.68
N PHE A 150 -4.34 -18.31 4.59
CA PHE A 150 -3.74 -17.72 3.39
C PHE A 150 -3.03 -18.74 2.46
N MET A 151 -3.36 -20.03 2.55
CA MET A 151 -2.92 -21.00 1.55
C MET A 151 -3.77 -20.88 0.28
N PRO A 152 -3.19 -20.56 -0.90
CA PRO A 152 -3.85 -20.89 -2.15
C PRO A 152 -4.01 -22.41 -2.19
N LYS A 153 -5.25 -22.88 -2.38
CA LYS A 153 -5.55 -24.29 -2.61
C LYS A 153 -4.61 -24.79 -3.73
N PRO A 154 -3.88 -25.90 -3.55
CA PRO A 154 -3.07 -26.43 -4.64
C PRO A 154 -3.99 -26.68 -5.83
N ILE A 155 -3.63 -26.11 -6.98
CA ILE A 155 -4.20 -26.48 -8.27
C ILE A 155 -3.80 -27.93 -8.53
N VAL A 156 -4.59 -28.85 -7.98
CA VAL A 156 -4.53 -30.26 -8.37
C VAL A 156 -5.00 -30.29 -9.81
N GLY A 157 -4.06 -30.43 -10.73
CA GLY A 157 -4.34 -30.78 -12.11
C GLY A 157 -4.96 -32.17 -12.12
N ASP A 158 -6.28 -32.21 -12.29
CA ASP A 158 -6.99 -33.44 -12.60
C ASP A 158 -6.69 -33.77 -14.07
N ASN A 159 -5.74 -34.69 -14.27
CA ASN A 159 -5.57 -35.40 -15.53
C ASN A 159 -6.31 -36.73 -15.37
N GLY A 160 -7.49 -36.81 -15.99
CA GLY A 160 -8.29 -38.03 -16.17
C GLY A 160 -9.01 -37.96 -17.50
#